data_AF-A0A1G0XMY2-F1
#
_entry.id   AF-A0A1G0XMY2-F1
#
_cell.length_a   1.000
_cell.length_b   1.000
_cell.length_c   1.000
_cell.angle_alpha   90.00
_cell.angle_beta   90.00
_cell.angle_gamma   90.00
#
_symmetry.space_group_name_H-M   'P 1'
#
loop_
_entity.id
_entity.type
_entity.pdbx_description
1 polymer ?
#
loop_
_entity_poly.entity_id
_entity_poly.type
_entity_poly.pdbx_seq_one_letter_code
_entity_poly.pdbx_strand_id
1 'polypeptide(L)' 'MDIGSAFSVSQDAMAADMVRMSQIASNIANDDGSDVDNLIENMTEMQVIKSNYEANGSTISTMNDLLENILGMV' A
#
# COMPACT_ATOMS: atom_id res chain seq x y z
N MET A 1 -10.00 -20.69 3.61
CA MET A 1 -9.61 -19.28 3.39
C MET A 1 -8.94 -19.25 2.05
N ASP A 2 -9.55 -18.52 1.11
CA ASP A 2 -9.22 -18.62 -0.31
C ASP A 2 -7.97 -17.79 -0.59
N ILE A 3 -6.88 -18.42 -1.03
CA ILE A 3 -5.61 -17.72 -1.32
C ILE A 3 -5.86 -16.57 -2.32
N GLY A 4 -6.77 -16.78 -3.28
CA GLY A 4 -7.18 -15.73 -4.22
C GLY A 4 -7.85 -14.52 -3.56
N SER A 5 -8.57 -14.70 -2.45
CA SER A 5 -9.26 -13.60 -1.76
C SER A 5 -8.29 -12.66 -1.04
N ALA A 6 -7.25 -13.19 -0.39
CA ALA A 6 -6.25 -12.34 0.27
C ALA A 6 -5.31 -11.68 -0.75
N PHE A 7 -5.00 -12.34 -1.87
CA PHE A 7 -4.26 -11.72 -2.98
C PHE A 7 -5.02 -10.53 -3.59
N SER A 8 -6.32 -10.69 -3.87
CA SER A 8 -7.16 -9.61 -4.40
C SER A 8 -7.29 -8.44 -3.41
N VAL A 9 -7.55 -8.74 -2.13
CA VAL A 9 -7.68 -7.71 -1.09
C VAL A 9 -6.40 -6.89 -0.94
N SER A 10 -5.23 -7.54 -0.94
CA SER A 10 -3.95 -6.83 -0.86
C SER A 10 -3.67 -5.98 -2.11
N GLN A 11 -4.05 -6.42 -3.31
CA GLN A 11 -3.93 -5.60 -4.52
C GLN A 11 -4.85 -4.38 -4.49
N ASP A 12 -6.11 -4.57 -4.12
CA ASP A 12 -7.08 -3.47 -4.03
C ASP A 12 -6.65 -2.43 -2.99
N ALA A 13 -6.14 -2.89 -1.85
CA ALA A 13 -5.58 -2.03 -0.81
C ALA A 13 -4.36 -1.22 -1.32
N MET A 14 -3.42 -1.86 -2.03
CA MET A 14 -2.26 -1.17 -2.62
C MET A 14 -2.67 -0.11 -3.65
N ALA A 15 -3.69 -0.38 -4.48
CA ALA A 15 -4.20 0.59 -5.44
C ALA A 15 -4.82 1.81 -4.75
N ALA A 16 -5.61 1.59 -3.69
CA ALA A 16 -6.17 2.67 -2.89
C ALA A 16 -5.09 3.50 -2.16
N ASP A 17 -4.08 2.84 -1.61
CA ASP A 17 -2.93 3.45 -0.94
C ASP A 17 -2.13 4.33 -1.91
N MET A 18 -1.91 3.89 -3.16
CA MET A 18 -1.26 4.69 -4.19
C MET A 18 -2.03 5.97 -4.54
N VAL A 19 -3.35 5.89 -4.66
CA VAL A 19 -4.20 7.08 -4.93
C VAL A 19 -4.07 8.07 -3.79
N ARG A 20 -4.08 7.59 -2.55
CA ARG A 20 -3.98 8.44 -1.34
C ARG A 20 -2.60 9.07 -1.19
N MET A 21 -1.52 8.34 -1.48
CA MET A 21 -0.16 8.91 -1.56
C MET A 21 -0.06 9.99 -2.63
N SER A 22 -0.67 9.78 -3.80
CA SER A 22 -0.67 10.79 -4.87
C SER A 22 -1.42 12.06 -4.46
N GLN A 23 -2.51 11.94 -3.71
CA GLN A 23 -3.26 13.09 -3.17
C GLN A 23 -2.43 13.84 -2.13
N ILE A 24 -1.80 13.13 -1.19
CA ILE A 24 -0.92 13.74 -0.18
C ILE A 24 0.26 14.46 -0.86
N ALA A 25 0.92 13.82 -1.82
CA ALA A 25 2.02 14.44 -2.57
C ALA A 25 1.57 15.69 -3.33
N SER A 26 0.37 15.67 -3.90
CA SER A 26 -0.25 16.84 -4.54
C SER A 26 -0.52 17.95 -3.53
N ASN A 27 -1.04 17.64 -2.34
CA ASN A 27 -1.30 18.63 -1.29
C ASN A 27 0.00 19.29 -0.79
N ILE A 28 1.07 18.49 -0.63
CA ILE A 28 2.40 18.98 -0.25
C ILE A 28 2.99 19.86 -1.36
N ALA A 29 2.88 19.45 -2.63
CA ALA A 29 3.49 20.15 -3.76
C ALA A 29 2.79 21.46 -4.13
N ASN A 30 1.48 21.57 -3.90
CA ASN A 30 0.70 22.76 -4.21
C ASN A 30 0.73 23.83 -3.11
N ASP A 31 1.52 23.64 -2.05
CA ASP A 31 1.67 24.59 -0.94
C ASP A 31 0.34 24.97 -0.25
N ASP A 32 -0.68 24.11 -0.37
CA ASP A 32 -1.92 24.18 0.43
C ASP A 32 -1.63 23.89 1.92
N GLY A 33 -0.37 23.53 2.23
CA GLY A 33 0.23 23.40 3.56
C GLY A 33 0.68 24.72 4.17
N SER A 34 -0.16 25.77 4.11
CA SER A 34 0.10 27.05 4.80
C SER A 34 0.22 26.92 6.32
N ASP A 35 -0.07 25.73 6.88
CA ASP A 35 0.17 25.35 8.27
C ASP A 35 1.15 24.17 8.34
N VAL A 36 2.22 24.33 9.12
CA VAL A 36 3.21 23.28 9.41
C VAL A 36 2.55 22.01 9.95
N ASP A 37 1.44 22.14 10.67
CA ASP A 37 0.67 21.02 11.22
C ASP A 37 0.05 20.15 10.10
N ASN A 38 -0.48 20.76 9.03
CA ASN A 38 -0.99 20.03 7.87
C ASN A 38 0.12 19.28 7.13
N LEU A 39 1.33 19.84 7.08
CA LEU A 39 2.49 19.18 6.48
C LEU A 39 2.91 17.95 7.30
N ILE A 40 2.93 18.06 8.64
CA ILE A 40 3.27 16.95 9.53
C ILE A 40 2.21 15.84 9.46
N GLU A 41 0.93 16.19 9.42
CA GLU A 41 -0.18 15.24 9.24
C GLU A 41 -0.05 14.49 7.91
N ASN A 42 0.12 15.22 6.81
CA ASN A 42 0.34 14.66 5.47
C ASN A 42 1.56 13.72 5.42
N MET A 43 2.69 14.11 6.02
CA MET A 43 3.89 13.26 6.06
C MET A 43 3.69 12.01 6.91
N THR A 44 2.98 12.12 8.03
CA THR A 44 2.67 10.98 8.91
C THR A 44 1.74 10.00 8.21
N GLU A 45 0.69 10.49 7.55
CA GLU A 45 -0.22 9.66 6.78
C GLU A 45 0.51 8.96 5.63
N MET A 46 1.45 9.64 4.96
CA MET A 46 2.30 9.02 3.93
C MET A 46 3.17 7.88 4.48
N GLN A 47 3.70 8.00 5.71
CA GLN A 47 4.47 6.91 6.34
C GLN A 47 3.58 5.71 6.69
N VAL A 48 2.36 5.94 7.18
CA VAL A 48 1.39 4.86 7.45
C VAL A 48 1.04 4.13 6.15
N ILE A 49 0.74 4.88 5.09
CA ILE A 49 0.42 4.30 3.79
C ILE A 49 1.60 3.49 3.24
N LYS A 50 2.83 4.02 3.33
CA LYS A 50 4.03 3.28 2.94
C LYS A 50 4.15 1.95 3.69
N SER A 51 3.93 1.95 5.00
CA SER A 51 3.99 0.73 5.80
C SER A 51 2.92 -0.29 5.39
N ASN A 52 1.70 0.16 5.07
CA ASN A 52 0.63 -0.70 4.58
C ASN A 52 0.96 -1.28 3.19
N TYR A 53 1.51 -0.47 2.30
CA TYR A 53 1.94 -0.89 0.98
C TYR A 53 3.03 -1.98 1.05
N GLU A 54 4.02 -1.82 1.94
CA GLU A 54 5.07 -2.82 2.17
C GLU A 54 4.49 -4.12 2.77
N ALA A 55 3.55 -4.03 3.70
CA ALA A 55 2.89 -5.20 4.31
C ALA A 55 2.04 -5.99 3.28
N ASN A 56 1.30 -5.27 2.43
CA ASN A 56 0.53 -5.87 1.34
C ASN A 56 1.45 -6.52 0.29
N GLY A 57 2.57 -5.87 -0.05
CA GLY A 57 3.58 -6.43 -0.94
C GLY A 57 4.20 -7.73 -0.40
N SER A 58 4.49 -7.79 0.91
CA SER A 58 4.98 -9.00 1.57
C SER A 58 3.96 -10.14 1.54
N THR A 59 2.68 -9.82 1.76
CA THR A 59 1.57 -10.80 1.66
C THR A 59 1.49 -11.38 0.25
N ILE A 60 1.52 -10.52 -0.78
CA ILE A 60 1.52 -10.94 -2.19
C ILE A 60 2.73 -11.83 -2.51
N SER A 61 3.93 -11.45 -2.04
CA SER A 61 5.14 -12.26 -2.23
C SER A 61 5.00 -13.65 -1.60
N THR A 62 4.53 -13.72 -0.36
CA THR A 62 4.30 -14.99 0.35
C THR A 62 3.28 -15.86 -0.39
N MET A 63 2.25 -15.25 -0.99
CA MET A 63 1.27 -15.97 -1.80
C MET A 63 1.84 -16.49 -3.11
N ASN A 64 2.70 -15.72 -3.77
CA ASN A 64 3.43 -16.19 -4.95
C ASN A 64 4.33 -17.38 -4.60
N ASP A 65 5.09 -17.31 -3.51
CA ASP A 65 5.95 -18.41 -3.06
C ASP A 65 5.12 -19.68 -2.76
N LEU A 66 3.94 -19.53 -2.14
CA LEU A 66 3.03 -20.66 -1.91
C LEU A 66 2.50 -21.26 -3.22
N LEU A 67 2.10 -20.42 -4.17
CA LEU A 67 1.64 -20.87 -5.48
C LEU A 67 2.75 -21.58 -6.27
N GLU A 68 3.97 -21.04 -6.26
CA GLU A 68 5.13 -21.66 -6.90
C GLU A 68 5.46 -23.01 -6.28
N ASN A 69 5.43 -23.14 -4.95
CA ASN A 69 5.64 -24.41 -4.27
C ASN A 69 4.53 -25.43 -4.59
N ILE A 70 3.26 -25.01 -4.65
CA ILE A 70 2.14 -25.89 -5.00
C ILE A 70 2.25 -26.35 -6.45
N LEU A 71 2.54 -25.43 -7.38
CA LEU A 71 2.63 -25.73 -8.82
C LEU A 71 3.92 -26.47 -9.19
N GLY A 72 5.03 -26.22 -8.49
CA GLY A 72 6.31 -26.91 -8.69
C GLY A 72 6.37 -28.30 -8.07
N MET A 73 5.40 -28.67 -7.24
CA MET A 73 5.19 -30.03 -6.75
C MET A 73 4.40 -30.92 -7.73
N VAL A 74 3.92 -30.38 -8.85
CA VAL A 74 3.21 -31.10 -9.92
C VAL A 74 4.13 -31.35 -11.10
#